data_AF-A0A958L0M6-F1
#
_entry.id   AF-A0A958L0M6-F1
#
_cell.length_a   1.000
_cell.length_b   1.000
_cell.length_c   1.000
_cell.angle_alpha   90.00
_cell.angle_beta   90.00
_cell.angle_gamma   90.00
#
_symmetry.space_group_name_H-M   'P 1'
#
loop_
_entity.id
_entity.type
_entity.pdbx_description
1 polymer ?
#
loop_
_entity_poly.entity_id
_entity_poly.type
_entity_poly.pdbx_seq_one_letter_code
_entity_poly.pdbx_strand_id
1 'polypeptide(L)'
;MRTISKLTKATLGLFILCTLAPSLAFGEGPEVSSLTLNTPEPTKQCAQLVKDCFSAEDKDRSNCFFSASRHPFCEGTSLGKVTYQRWIMSPYHTGIDQDAPGFLGPRLVDKECLANFDSQFMGKLLDAENSAALELFSGLEAELLKCSKEISQELTRP
;
A
#
# COMPACT_ATOMS: atom_id res chain seq x y z
N MET A 1 -1.55 -9.12 -57.56
CA MET A 1 -1.50 -7.66 -57.72
C MET A 1 -1.56 -7.05 -56.32
N ARG A 2 -0.41 -6.75 -55.70
CA ARG A 2 0.23 -5.42 -55.59
C ARG A 2 -0.73 -4.32 -55.09
N THR A 3 -0.54 -3.87 -53.85
CA THR A 3 0.03 -2.53 -53.57
C THR A 3 0.56 -2.43 -52.15
N ILE A 4 1.82 -2.01 -52.06
CA ILE A 4 2.61 -1.65 -50.89
C ILE A 4 2.43 -0.13 -50.68
N SER A 5 2.38 0.37 -49.45
CA SER A 5 2.71 1.77 -49.12
C SER A 5 3.25 1.84 -47.70
N LYS A 6 4.59 2.03 -47.57
CA LYS A 6 5.30 3.28 -47.20
C LYS A 6 5.14 3.60 -45.71
N LEU A 7 6.10 3.25 -44.84
CA LEU A 7 7.42 3.88 -44.63
C LEU A 7 7.30 5.37 -44.23
N THR A 8 7.48 5.67 -42.95
CA THR A 8 7.99 6.96 -42.47
C THR A 8 8.98 6.73 -41.33
N LYS A 9 10.19 7.26 -41.57
CA LYS A 9 11.35 7.36 -40.68
C LYS A 9 11.31 8.70 -39.94
N ALA A 10 12.19 8.80 -38.94
CA ALA A 10 12.70 9.99 -38.23
C ALA A 10 12.10 10.15 -36.83
N THR A 11 12.85 10.46 -35.76
CA THR A 11 14.05 11.30 -35.74
C THR A 11 14.94 10.96 -34.52
N LEU A 12 16.25 11.06 -34.78
CA LEU A 12 17.37 11.13 -33.85
C LEU A 12 17.29 12.32 -32.88
N GLY A 13 17.83 12.15 -31.68
CA GLY A 13 18.29 13.21 -30.77
C GLY A 13 18.84 12.53 -29.51
N LEU A 14 20.10 12.13 -29.42
CA LEU A 14 21.38 12.88 -29.45
C LEU A 14 21.55 13.82 -28.24
N PHE A 15 22.39 13.34 -27.30
CA PHE A 15 23.31 14.06 -26.41
C PHE A 15 22.76 15.12 -25.44
N ILE A 16 22.84 14.82 -24.14
CA ILE A 16 23.50 15.74 -23.18
C ILE A 16 24.35 14.90 -22.21
N LEU A 17 25.67 15.07 -22.35
CA LEU A 17 26.72 14.64 -21.43
C LEU A 17 27.14 15.87 -20.59
N CYS A 18 27.74 15.62 -19.41
CA CYS A 18 28.37 16.56 -18.47
C CYS A 18 27.38 17.32 -17.56
N THR A 19 27.56 17.37 -16.24
CA THR A 19 28.81 17.72 -15.52
C THR A 19 28.94 17.07 -14.14
N LEU A 20 30.12 16.49 -13.89
CA LEU A 20 30.73 16.36 -12.56
C LEU A 20 31.04 17.77 -12.01
N ALA A 21 30.69 18.02 -10.73
CA ALA A 21 31.25 19.11 -9.95
C ALA A 21 31.60 18.59 -8.55
N PRO A 22 32.88 18.49 -8.19
CA PRO A 22 33.31 18.42 -6.80
C PRO A 22 33.74 19.82 -6.32
N SER A 23 33.32 20.18 -5.11
CA SER A 23 34.08 20.96 -4.09
C SER A 23 33.28 22.06 -3.38
N LEU A 24 33.20 21.87 -2.06
CA LEU A 24 33.41 22.84 -0.98
C LEU A 24 32.43 24.02 -0.81
N ALA A 25 31.63 23.94 0.25
CA ALA A 25 31.43 25.06 1.18
C ALA A 25 30.86 24.54 2.50
N PHE A 26 31.73 24.34 3.49
CA PHE A 26 31.32 24.24 4.90
C PHE A 26 31.12 25.70 5.37
N GLY A 27 29.87 26.14 5.43
CA GLY A 27 29.48 27.45 5.93
C GLY A 27 28.75 27.29 7.26
N GLU A 28 29.36 27.82 8.32
CA GLU A 28 28.73 28.01 9.62
C GLU A 28 27.78 29.23 9.60
N GLY A 29 26.58 29.03 10.15
CA GLY A 29 25.67 30.07 10.67
C GLY A 29 24.46 30.44 9.80
N PRO A 30 23.35 30.98 10.36
CA PRO A 30 22.99 31.15 11.77
C PRO A 30 21.76 30.30 12.19
N GLU A 31 21.60 30.16 13.51
CA GLU A 31 20.36 29.73 14.15
C GLU A 31 19.18 30.66 13.79
N VAL A 32 17.98 30.22 14.20
CA VAL A 32 16.73 30.99 14.32
C VAL A 32 15.79 30.97 13.11
N SER A 33 15.08 29.86 12.94
CA SER A 33 13.63 29.78 13.23
C SER A 33 13.10 28.49 12.63
N SER A 34 13.17 27.41 13.41
CA SER A 34 12.40 26.21 13.16
C SER A 34 10.93 26.60 13.18
N LEU A 35 10.38 26.91 12.01
CA LEU A 35 8.94 26.93 11.79
C LEU A 35 8.48 25.53 12.17
N THR A 36 7.93 25.38 13.38
CA THR A 36 7.20 24.19 13.80
C THR A 36 5.94 24.14 12.95
N LEU A 37 6.12 23.71 11.69
CA LEU A 37 5.03 23.31 10.82
C LEU A 37 4.36 22.16 11.57
N ASN A 38 3.17 22.44 12.11
CA ASN A 38 2.25 21.47 12.72
C ASN A 38 1.85 20.45 11.65
N THR A 39 2.82 19.69 11.16
CA THR A 39 2.63 18.62 10.20
C THR A 39 2.05 17.50 11.03
N PRO A 40 0.80 17.07 10.79
CA PRO A 40 0.23 15.97 11.52
C PRO A 40 1.20 14.79 11.40
N GLU A 41 1.50 14.14 12.52
CA GLU A 41 2.40 13.00 12.56
C GLU A 41 2.00 12.02 11.43
N PRO A 42 2.95 11.53 10.61
CA PRO A 42 2.64 10.76 9.40
C PRO A 42 1.73 9.57 9.68
N THR A 43 1.86 8.97 10.87
CA THR A 43 1.00 7.90 11.38
C THR A 43 -0.48 8.29 11.45
N LYS A 44 -0.80 9.51 11.90
CA LYS A 44 -2.20 10.00 11.99
C LYS A 44 -2.81 10.21 10.62
N GLN A 45 -2.03 10.73 9.68
CA GLN A 45 -2.48 10.90 8.30
C GLN A 45 -2.71 9.54 7.62
N CYS A 46 -1.83 8.57 7.88
CA CYS A 46 -2.05 7.20 7.42
C CYS A 46 -3.32 6.58 8.03
N ALA A 47 -3.53 6.72 9.33
CA ALA A 47 -4.73 6.22 10.01
C ALA A 47 -6.01 6.81 9.41
N GLN A 48 -6.03 8.11 9.12
CA GLN A 48 -7.17 8.75 8.47
C GLN A 48 -7.41 8.21 7.06
N LEU A 49 -6.36 8.09 6.22
CA LEU A 49 -6.47 7.52 4.89
C LEU A 49 -7.06 6.09 4.92
N VAL A 50 -6.58 5.26 5.83
CA VAL A 50 -7.06 3.87 5.97
C VAL A 50 -8.50 3.84 6.50
N LYS A 51 -8.85 4.75 7.43
CA LYS A 51 -10.22 4.91 7.94
C LYS A 51 -11.20 5.24 6.82
N ASP A 52 -10.82 6.16 5.93
CA ASP A 52 -11.64 6.58 4.80
C ASP A 52 -11.93 5.41 3.85
N CYS A 53 -10.99 4.47 3.68
CA CYS A 53 -11.21 3.28 2.87
C CYS A 53 -12.37 2.40 3.33
N PHE A 54 -12.69 2.37 4.63
CA PHE A 54 -13.81 1.57 5.12
C PHE A 54 -15.19 2.13 4.77
N SER A 55 -15.27 3.38 4.32
CA SER A 55 -16.51 3.99 3.83
C SER A 55 -16.87 3.57 2.39
N ALA A 56 -15.91 2.98 1.66
CA ALA A 56 -16.09 2.54 0.28
C ALA A 56 -16.73 1.14 0.20
N GLU A 57 -17.36 0.85 -0.95
CA GLU A 57 -17.88 -0.49 -1.28
C GLU A 57 -16.75 -1.52 -1.40
N ASP A 58 -17.04 -2.82 -1.28
CA ASP A 58 -16.04 -3.87 -1.15
C ASP A 58 -14.88 -3.84 -2.17
N LYS A 59 -15.22 -3.64 -3.46
CA LYS A 59 -14.23 -3.57 -4.53
C LYS A 59 -13.38 -2.30 -4.44
N ASP A 60 -14.01 -1.16 -4.22
CA ASP A 60 -13.34 0.14 -4.14
C ASP A 60 -12.53 0.26 -2.86
N ARG A 61 -13.01 -0.29 -1.76
CA ARG A 61 -12.31 -0.46 -0.48
C ARG A 61 -11.03 -1.25 -0.64
N SER A 62 -11.07 -2.36 -1.39
CA SER A 62 -9.87 -3.14 -1.73
C SER A 62 -8.81 -2.29 -2.44
N ASN A 63 -9.22 -1.56 -3.48
CA ASN A 63 -8.32 -0.66 -4.21
C ASN A 63 -7.81 0.49 -3.34
N CYS A 64 -8.66 1.03 -2.47
CA CYS A 64 -8.30 2.06 -1.52
C CYS A 64 -7.23 1.56 -0.55
N PHE A 65 -7.37 0.35 0.02
CA PHE A 65 -6.34 -0.23 0.88
C PHE A 65 -5.00 -0.39 0.16
N PHE A 66 -5.00 -0.83 -1.11
CA PHE A 66 -3.76 -0.87 -1.90
C PHE A 66 -3.12 0.51 -2.02
N SER A 67 -3.91 1.52 -2.44
CA SER A 67 -3.42 2.89 -2.61
C SER A 67 -2.91 3.48 -1.30
N ALA A 68 -3.68 3.35 -0.21
CA ALA A 68 -3.32 3.83 1.12
C ALA A 68 -2.04 3.17 1.62
N SER A 69 -1.89 1.85 1.46
CA SER A 69 -0.69 1.13 1.92
C SER A 69 0.62 1.59 1.28
N ARG A 70 0.54 2.13 0.05
CA ARG A 70 1.68 2.67 -0.71
C ARG A 70 1.82 4.19 -0.60
N HIS A 71 0.93 4.85 0.15
CA HIS A 71 0.99 6.28 0.32
C HIS A 71 2.24 6.66 1.14
N PRO A 72 2.94 7.78 0.87
CA PRO A 72 4.13 8.19 1.62
C PRO A 72 3.96 8.29 3.14
N PHE A 73 2.73 8.51 3.61
CA PHE A 73 2.41 8.54 5.05
C PHE A 73 2.32 7.15 5.68
N CYS A 74 2.06 6.12 4.88
CA CYS A 74 1.86 4.74 5.31
C CYS A 74 3.03 3.83 4.95
N GLU A 75 3.78 4.15 3.89
CA GLU A 75 4.89 3.33 3.42
C GLU A 75 5.94 3.12 4.52
N GLY A 76 6.35 1.87 4.73
CA GLY A 76 7.30 1.51 5.79
C GLY A 76 6.72 1.44 7.21
N THR A 77 5.48 1.90 7.44
CA THR A 77 4.82 1.86 8.77
C THR A 77 4.18 0.50 9.07
N SER A 78 3.95 0.19 10.35
CA SER A 78 3.20 -1.01 10.77
C SER A 78 1.77 -1.00 10.22
N LEU A 79 1.12 0.16 10.23
CA LEU A 79 -0.23 0.35 9.68
C LEU A 79 -0.25 0.12 8.16
N GLY A 80 0.73 0.64 7.42
CA GLY A 80 0.85 0.41 5.98
C GLY A 80 1.01 -1.07 5.65
N LYS A 81 1.83 -1.80 6.43
CA LYS A 81 1.99 -3.27 6.28
C LYS A 81 0.69 -4.03 6.50
N VAL A 82 -0.04 -3.75 7.59
CA VAL A 82 -1.33 -4.39 7.87
C VAL A 82 -2.35 -4.07 6.77
N THR A 83 -2.39 -2.83 6.31
CA THR A 83 -3.27 -2.40 5.22
C THR A 83 -2.95 -3.13 3.91
N TYR A 84 -1.67 -3.29 3.57
CA TYR A 84 -1.22 -4.03 2.40
C TYR A 84 -1.61 -5.52 2.49
N GLN A 85 -1.37 -6.16 3.64
CA GLN A 85 -1.78 -7.55 3.86
C GLN A 85 -3.29 -7.72 3.76
N ARG A 86 -4.06 -6.75 4.28
CA ARG A 86 -5.51 -6.77 4.18
C ARG A 86 -6.00 -6.65 2.74
N TRP A 87 -5.31 -5.88 1.90
CA TRP A 87 -5.56 -5.87 0.46
C TRP A 87 -5.27 -7.22 -0.18
N ILE A 88 -4.14 -7.88 0.13
CA ILE A 88 -3.83 -9.23 -0.38
C ILE A 88 -4.92 -10.25 -0.02
N MET A 89 -5.53 -10.14 1.17
CA MET A 89 -6.61 -11.05 1.58
C MET A 89 -7.99 -10.68 1.03
N SER A 90 -8.08 -9.62 0.23
CA SER A 90 -9.34 -9.24 -0.39
C SER A 90 -9.72 -10.22 -1.50
N PRO A 91 -10.98 -10.67 -1.58
CA PRO A 91 -11.45 -11.46 -2.72
C PRO A 91 -11.40 -10.68 -4.04
N TYR A 92 -11.27 -9.35 -3.96
CA TYR A 92 -11.16 -8.44 -5.10
C TYR A 92 -9.74 -7.95 -5.36
N HIS A 93 -8.71 -8.61 -4.82
CA HIS A 93 -7.32 -8.32 -5.15
C HIS A 93 -7.00 -8.77 -6.61
N THR A 94 -7.56 -8.08 -7.59
CA THR A 94 -7.08 -8.25 -8.96
C THR A 94 -5.72 -7.59 -9.00
N GLY A 95 -4.68 -8.39 -8.85
CA GLY A 95 -3.37 -8.02 -9.35
C GLY A 95 -3.58 -7.45 -10.74
N ILE A 96 -3.05 -6.27 -10.97
CA ILE A 96 -2.72 -5.82 -12.31
C ILE A 96 -2.02 -7.03 -12.94
N ASP A 97 -2.62 -7.54 -14.03
CA ASP A 97 -2.24 -8.75 -14.76
C ASP A 97 -2.79 -10.08 -14.24
N GLN A 98 -3.78 -10.60 -14.99
CA GLN A 98 -4.10 -12.03 -15.10
C GLN A 98 -2.92 -12.87 -15.64
N ASP A 99 -1.74 -12.28 -15.84
CA ASP A 99 -0.53 -12.90 -16.41
C ASP A 99 0.68 -12.93 -15.48
N ALA A 100 0.57 -12.46 -14.23
CA ALA A 100 1.57 -12.85 -13.22
C ALA A 100 1.29 -14.32 -12.87
N PRO A 101 2.25 -15.25 -13.06
CA PRO A 101 2.06 -16.64 -12.65
C PRO A 101 1.97 -16.67 -11.13
N GLY A 102 0.74 -16.54 -10.63
CA GLY A 102 0.39 -16.68 -9.23
C GLY A 102 0.62 -18.12 -8.83
N PHE A 103 1.85 -18.46 -8.49
CA PHE A 103 2.27 -19.77 -8.01
C PHE A 103 1.54 -20.21 -6.73
N LEU A 104 0.67 -19.37 -6.17
CA LEU A 104 -0.10 -19.61 -4.95
C LEU A 104 -1.62 -19.54 -5.12
N GLY A 105 -2.15 -19.28 -6.32
CA GLY A 105 -3.59 -19.19 -6.57
C GLY A 105 -4.33 -18.16 -5.70
N PRO A 106 -5.65 -18.01 -5.85
CA PRO A 106 -6.45 -17.22 -4.92
C PRO A 106 -6.37 -17.86 -3.52
N ARG A 107 -5.92 -17.10 -2.51
CA ARG A 107 -5.96 -17.57 -1.13
C ARG A 107 -7.41 -17.80 -0.73
N LEU A 108 -7.69 -18.98 -0.16
CA LEU A 108 -8.96 -19.23 0.48
C LEU A 108 -8.98 -18.40 1.78
N VAL A 109 -9.91 -17.46 1.87
CA VAL A 109 -10.05 -16.57 3.03
C VAL A 109 -11.41 -16.79 3.64
N ASP A 110 -11.47 -16.91 4.97
CA ASP A 110 -12.73 -16.93 5.70
C ASP A 110 -13.35 -15.53 5.74
N LYS A 111 -14.49 -15.36 5.09
CA LYS A 111 -15.19 -14.06 4.99
C LYS A 111 -15.65 -13.56 6.35
N GLU A 112 -16.09 -14.44 7.25
CA GLU A 112 -16.55 -14.07 8.58
C GLU A 112 -15.37 -13.64 9.46
N CYS A 113 -14.25 -14.38 9.38
CA CYS A 113 -13.01 -13.98 10.05
C CYS A 113 -12.55 -12.59 9.57
N LEU A 114 -12.58 -12.35 8.25
CA LEU A 114 -12.13 -11.09 7.68
C LEU A 114 -13.02 -9.91 8.10
N ALA A 115 -14.34 -10.11 8.21
CA ALA A 115 -15.27 -9.09 8.71
C ALA A 115 -15.04 -8.77 10.21
N ASN A 116 -14.74 -9.80 11.02
CA ASN A 116 -14.37 -9.61 12.42
C ASN A 116 -13.03 -8.89 12.58
N PHE A 117 -12.05 -9.22 11.72
CA PHE A 117 -10.79 -8.50 11.63
C PHE A 117 -11.03 -7.03 11.26
N ASP A 118 -11.84 -6.75 10.24
CA ASP A 118 -12.15 -5.39 9.79
C ASP A 118 -12.77 -4.53 10.91
N SER A 119 -13.64 -5.13 11.72
CA SER A 119 -14.24 -4.47 12.88
C SER A 119 -13.20 -4.13 13.96
N GLN A 120 -12.28 -5.06 14.25
CA GLN A 120 -11.19 -4.81 15.20
C GLN A 120 -10.19 -3.78 14.68
N PHE A 121 -9.91 -3.82 13.39
CA PHE A 121 -9.00 -2.90 12.73
C PHE A 121 -9.56 -1.47 12.76
N MET A 122 -10.84 -1.30 12.45
CA MET A 122 -11.54 -0.02 12.59
C MET A 122 -11.50 0.51 14.02
N GLY A 123 -11.77 -0.35 15.02
CA GLY A 123 -11.67 0.05 16.43
C GLY A 123 -10.29 0.61 16.78
N LYS A 124 -9.22 -0.08 16.37
CA LYS A 124 -7.84 0.39 16.59
C LYS A 124 -7.49 1.67 15.83
N LEU A 125 -8.07 1.89 14.65
CA LEU A 125 -7.90 3.15 13.91
C LEU A 125 -8.54 4.33 14.64
N LEU A 126 -9.72 4.13 15.24
CA LEU A 126 -10.39 5.15 16.06
C LEU A 126 -9.60 5.44 17.35
N ASP A 127 -9.01 4.42 17.97
CA ASP A 127 -8.16 4.59 19.15
C ASP A 127 -6.84 5.33 18.82
N ALA A 128 -6.26 5.06 17.65
CA ALA A 128 -5.03 5.70 17.17
C ALA A 128 -5.20 7.19 16.84
N GLU A 129 -6.42 7.66 16.57
CA GLU A 129 -6.72 9.09 16.43
C GLU A 129 -6.36 9.87 17.72
N ASN A 130 -6.51 9.19 18.86
CA ASN A 130 -6.32 9.76 20.19
C ASN A 130 -4.96 9.40 20.83
N SER A 131 -4.14 8.57 20.18
CA SER A 131 -2.90 8.05 20.76
C SER A 131 -1.75 8.03 19.74
N ALA A 132 -0.57 8.53 20.13
CA ALA A 132 0.64 8.54 19.28
C ALA A 132 1.31 7.15 19.14
N ALA A 133 0.63 6.08 19.55
CA ALA A 133 1.24 4.79 19.77
C ALA A 133 1.30 3.93 18.49
N LEU A 134 2.50 3.87 17.90
CA LEU A 134 2.90 2.94 16.84
C LEU A 134 2.64 1.46 17.18
N GLU A 135 2.51 1.12 18.47
CA GLU A 135 2.29 -0.25 18.96
C GLU A 135 0.86 -0.77 18.76
N LEU A 136 -0.13 0.10 18.50
CA LEU A 136 -1.55 -0.30 18.42
C LEU A 136 -1.84 -1.33 17.32
N PHE A 137 -1.04 -1.30 16.25
CA PHE A 137 -1.19 -2.18 15.09
C PHE A 137 -0.25 -3.39 15.13
N SER A 138 0.57 -3.53 16.17
CA SER A 138 1.34 -4.75 16.39
C SER A 138 0.39 -5.94 16.65
N GLY A 139 0.71 -7.10 16.09
CA GLY A 139 -0.13 -8.30 16.22
C GLY A 139 -1.34 -8.38 15.28
N LEU A 140 -1.82 -7.27 14.69
CA LEU A 140 -2.92 -7.33 13.71
C LEU A 140 -2.56 -8.16 12.47
N GLU A 141 -1.31 -8.13 12.04
CA GLU A 141 -0.85 -8.98 10.93
C GLU A 141 -1.01 -10.47 11.27
N ALA A 142 -0.68 -10.87 12.50
CA ALA A 142 -0.86 -12.25 12.94
C ALA A 142 -2.33 -12.63 13.04
N GLU A 143 -3.20 -11.74 13.52
CA GLU A 143 -4.65 -11.97 13.54
C GLU A 143 -5.23 -12.10 12.13
N LEU A 144 -4.80 -11.24 11.20
CA LEU A 144 -5.21 -11.30 9.80
C LEU A 144 -4.81 -12.63 9.15
N LEU A 145 -3.60 -13.13 9.43
CA LEU A 145 -3.12 -14.41 8.92
C LEU A 145 -3.97 -15.61 9.36
N LYS A 146 -4.64 -15.54 10.51
CA LYS A 146 -5.58 -16.59 10.96
C LYS A 146 -6.82 -16.71 10.08
N CYS A 147 -7.14 -15.68 9.29
CA CYS A 147 -8.26 -15.72 8.35
C CYS A 147 -7.94 -16.50 7.05
N SER A 148 -6.68 -16.88 6.83
CA SER A 148 -6.29 -17.74 5.71
C SER A 148 -6.71 -19.18 5.99
N LYS A 149 -7.42 -19.82 5.05
CA LYS A 149 -7.72 -21.26 5.09
C LYS A 149 -6.62 -22.05 4.41
N GLU A 150 -6.24 -23.18 4.99
CA GLU A 150 -5.38 -24.15 4.31
C GLU A 150 -6.16 -24.90 3.23
N ILE A 151 -5.62 -24.92 2.00
CA ILE A 151 -6.21 -25.59 0.83
C ILE A 151 -6.44 -27.09 1.09
N SER A 152 -5.63 -27.69 1.97
CA SER A 152 -5.72 -29.11 2.38
C SER A 152 -7.07 -29.51 2.97
N GLN A 153 -7.80 -28.57 3.61
CA GLN A 153 -9.09 -28.86 4.26
C GLN A 153 -10.29 -28.79 3.32
N GLU A 154 -10.19 -28.11 2.17
CA GLU A 154 -11.31 -28.01 1.21
C GLU A 154 -11.28 -29.12 0.16
N LEU A 155 -10.09 -29.64 -0.19
CA LEU A 155 -9.95 -30.75 -1.14
C LEU A 155 -10.40 -32.12 -0.58
N THR A 156 -10.80 -32.17 0.69
CA THR A 156 -11.32 -33.37 1.36
C THR A 156 -12.84 -33.35 1.56
N ARG A 157 -13.56 -32.32 1.08
CA ARG A 157 -15.02 -32.38 1.01
C ARG A 157 -15.45 -33.27 -0.16
N PRO A 158 -16.22 -34.35 0.10
CA PRO A 158 -16.68 -35.29 -0.93
C PRO A 158 -17.71 -34.68 -1.90
#